data_AF-A0A2T2SSY1-F1
#
_entry.id   AF-A0A2T2SSY1-F1
#
_cell.length_a   1.000
_cell.length_b   1.000
_cell.length_c   1.000
_cell.angle_alpha   90.00
_cell.angle_beta   90.00
_cell.angle_gamma   90.00
#
_symmetry.space_group_name_H-M   'P 1'
#
loop_
_entity.id
_entity.type
_entity.pdbx_description
1 polymer ?
#
loop_
_entity_poly.entity_id
_entity_poly.type
_entity_poly.pdbx_seq_one_letter_code
_entity_poly.pdbx_strand_id
1 'polypeptide(L)'
;MRWLSRFWNRIFGAPMVYLKSQREIDRLRESADLVGRTLAEVARHIEVGTTLEELDAIAEDYIRTHDAEPAFKGYQVGDNVFPNTLCTSVNDAVVHGIPNDYALQDGDLLSIDCGAKLNGYYGDWGYTFGIGTVADEDAALCRATYEALQCGIEKATAGNRVGDISHAVQ
;
A
#
# COMPACT_ATOMS: atom_id res chain seq x y z
N MET A 1 -19.19 28.34 -7.02
CA MET A 1 -18.26 27.34 -6.42
C MET A 1 -17.47 27.82 -5.21
N ARG A 2 -16.83 29.01 -5.20
CA ARG A 2 -16.07 29.52 -4.01
C ARG A 2 -16.91 29.74 -2.73
N TRP A 3 -18.23 29.93 -2.86
CA TRP A 3 -19.12 30.18 -1.72
C TRP A 3 -19.42 28.89 -0.93
N LEU A 4 -19.62 27.77 -1.64
CA LEU A 4 -19.81 26.45 -1.04
C LEU A 4 -18.56 25.96 -0.31
N SER A 5 -17.35 26.13 -0.88
CA SER A 5 -16.11 25.70 -0.20
C SER A 5 -15.83 26.48 1.09
N ARG A 6 -16.18 27.77 1.14
CA ARG A 6 -16.07 28.59 2.35
C ARG A 6 -17.10 28.22 3.41
N PHE A 7 -18.29 27.79 2.99
CA PHE A 7 -19.35 27.32 3.89
C PHE A 7 -18.96 26.00 4.55
N TRP A 8 -18.47 25.02 3.77
CA TRP A 8 -18.00 23.73 4.29
C TRP A 8 -16.76 23.85 5.18
N ASN A 9 -15.76 24.65 4.79
CA ASN A 9 -14.58 24.91 5.64
C ASN A 9 -14.93 25.58 6.98
N ARG A 10 -16.05 26.30 7.05
CA ARG A 10 -16.53 26.96 8.27
C ARG A 10 -17.30 26.01 9.19
N ILE A 11 -17.91 24.96 8.65
CA ILE A 11 -18.67 23.96 9.42
C ILE A 11 -17.77 22.80 9.88
N PHE A 12 -16.85 22.34 9.02
CA PHE A 12 -16.04 21.13 9.26
C PHE A 12 -14.54 21.41 9.46
N GLY A 13 -14.11 22.67 9.37
CA GLY A 13 -12.69 23.01 9.24
C GLY A 13 -12.14 22.65 7.87
N ALA A 14 -11.11 23.36 7.40
CA ALA A 14 -10.31 22.83 6.31
C ALA A 14 -9.54 21.60 6.84
N PRO A 15 -9.40 20.50 6.08
CA PRO A 15 -8.57 19.39 6.50
C PRO A 15 -7.16 19.93 6.78
N MET A 16 -6.72 19.76 8.03
CA MET A 16 -5.44 20.28 8.49
C MET A 16 -4.34 19.34 8.01
N VAL A 17 -3.51 19.81 7.08
CA VAL A 17 -2.29 19.11 6.67
C VAL A 17 -1.16 19.55 7.57
N TYR A 18 -0.52 18.60 8.26
CA TYR A 18 0.62 18.87 9.12
C TYR A 18 1.90 18.96 8.29
N LEU A 19 2.54 20.13 8.28
CA LEU A 19 3.86 20.28 7.68
C LEU A 19 4.89 19.56 8.55
N LYS A 20 5.61 18.64 7.94
CA LYS A 20 6.63 17.82 8.61
C LYS A 20 7.95 18.57 8.70
N SER A 21 8.57 18.51 9.87
CA SER A 21 9.96 18.90 10.05
C SER A 21 10.90 17.93 9.32
N GLN A 22 12.15 18.35 9.07
CA GLN A 22 13.14 17.49 8.43
C GLN A 22 13.31 16.16 9.19
N ARG A 23 13.33 16.20 10.53
CA ARG A 23 13.41 15.01 11.38
C ARG A 23 12.24 14.04 11.14
N GLU A 24 11.02 14.56 11.02
CA GLU A 24 9.85 13.75 10.72
C GLU A 24 9.90 13.14 9.32
N ILE A 25 10.39 13.91 8.34
CA ILE A 25 10.59 13.43 6.96
C ILE A 25 11.60 12.27 6.94
N ASP A 26 12.71 12.39 7.68
CA ASP A 26 13.72 11.35 7.73
C ASP A 26 13.17 10.07 8.39
N ARG A 27 12.34 10.19 9.44
CA ARG A 27 11.66 9.03 10.05
C ARG A 27 10.62 8.39 9.13
N LEU A 28 9.85 9.18 8.39
CA LEU A 28 8.94 8.66 7.36
C LEU A 28 9.72 7.88 6.29
N ARG A 29 10.89 8.38 5.89
CA ARG A 29 11.75 7.70 4.92
C ARG A 29 12.26 6.36 5.45
N GLU A 30 12.67 6.29 6.71
CA GLU A 30 13.08 5.04 7.36
C GLU A 30 11.93 4.00 7.37
N SER A 31 10.72 4.42 7.72
CA SER A 31 9.54 3.52 7.73
C SER A 31 9.16 3.06 6.33
N ALA A 32 9.18 3.95 5.33
CA ALA A 32 8.89 3.61 3.94
C ALA A 32 9.95 2.68 3.34
N ASP A 33 11.23 2.91 3.66
CA ASP A 33 12.33 2.03 3.26
C ASP A 33 12.18 0.63 3.88
N LEU A 34 11.78 0.53 5.15
CA LEU A 34 11.49 -0.75 5.77
C LEU A 34 10.37 -1.49 5.04
N VAL A 35 9.26 -0.84 4.69
CA VAL A 35 8.18 -1.46 3.90
C VAL A 35 8.69 -1.98 2.56
N GLY A 36 9.50 -1.19 1.84
CA GLY A 36 10.09 -1.62 0.57
C GLY A 36 10.98 -2.86 0.74
N ARG A 37 11.78 -2.92 1.82
CA ARG A 37 12.59 -4.10 2.17
C ARG A 37 11.74 -5.30 2.58
N THR A 38 10.64 -5.11 3.32
CA THR A 38 9.70 -6.17 3.65
C THR A 38 9.08 -6.77 2.38
N LEU A 39 8.59 -5.94 1.45
CA LEU A 39 8.05 -6.42 0.18
C LEU A 39 9.09 -7.16 -0.64
N ALA A 40 10.34 -6.67 -0.65
CA ALA A 40 11.45 -7.35 -1.31
C ALA A 40 11.77 -8.71 -0.66
N GLU A 41 11.65 -8.84 0.66
CA GLU A 41 11.80 -10.12 1.34
C GLU A 41 10.66 -11.06 0.98
N VAL A 42 9.40 -10.63 1.12
CA VAL A 42 8.20 -11.41 0.78
C VAL A 42 8.28 -11.91 -0.67
N ALA A 43 8.71 -11.06 -1.61
CA ALA A 43 8.85 -11.40 -3.03
C ALA A 43 9.78 -12.60 -3.30
N ARG A 44 10.71 -12.92 -2.39
CA ARG A 44 11.62 -14.07 -2.54
C ARG A 44 10.93 -15.41 -2.32
N HIS A 45 9.76 -15.40 -1.68
CA HIS A 45 8.98 -16.57 -1.32
C HIS A 45 7.68 -16.67 -2.13
N ILE A 46 7.46 -15.73 -3.05
CA ILE A 46 6.34 -15.76 -3.99
C ILE A 46 6.65 -16.79 -5.08
N GLU A 47 6.01 -17.94 -5.01
CA GLU A 47 6.05 -18.98 -6.03
C GLU A 47 4.71 -19.74 -6.07
N VAL A 48 4.50 -20.53 -7.12
CA VAL A 48 3.32 -21.38 -7.25
C VAL A 48 3.30 -22.36 -6.07
N GLY A 49 2.18 -22.39 -5.34
CA GLY A 49 1.99 -23.22 -4.17
C GLY A 49 2.17 -22.50 -2.83
N THR A 50 2.85 -21.36 -2.77
CA THR A 50 2.96 -20.57 -1.54
C THR A 50 1.58 -20.03 -1.16
N THR A 51 1.20 -20.18 0.11
CA THR A 51 -0.07 -19.67 0.61
C THR A 51 0.00 -18.20 1.01
N LEU A 52 -1.13 -17.50 0.99
CA LEU A 52 -1.18 -16.10 1.42
C LEU A 52 -0.83 -15.92 2.90
N GLU A 53 -1.22 -16.89 3.75
CA GLU A 53 -0.85 -16.92 5.18
C GLU A 53 0.66 -17.06 5.40
N GLU A 54 1.36 -17.86 4.59
CA GLU A 54 2.83 -17.97 4.67
C GLU A 54 3.51 -16.64 4.36
N LEU A 55 3.05 -15.93 3.32
CA LEU A 55 3.57 -14.60 2.96
C LEU A 55 3.30 -13.56 4.07
N ASP A 56 2.12 -13.60 4.70
CA ASP A 56 1.78 -12.73 5.84
C ASP A 56 2.70 -12.98 7.05
N ALA A 57 2.97 -14.25 7.36
CA ALA A 57 3.86 -14.64 8.45
C ALA A 57 5.31 -14.17 8.21
N ILE A 58 5.80 -14.29 6.97
CA ILE A 58 7.14 -13.79 6.57
C ILE A 58 7.23 -12.27 6.75
N ALA A 59 6.22 -11.53 6.28
CA ALA A 59 6.19 -10.08 6.45
C ALA A 59 6.16 -9.68 7.93
N GLU A 60 5.36 -10.37 8.75
CA GLU A 60 5.29 -10.08 10.18
C GLU A 60 6.62 -10.31 10.89
N ASP A 61 7.28 -11.44 10.62
CA ASP A 61 8.59 -11.73 11.18
C ASP A 61 9.64 -10.70 10.74
N TYR A 62 9.67 -10.36 9.44
CA TYR A 62 10.61 -9.37 8.92
C TYR A 62 10.40 -7.99 9.54
N ILE A 63 9.15 -7.52 9.64
CA ILE A 63 8.86 -6.21 10.26
C ILE A 63 9.27 -6.20 11.74
N ARG A 64 8.94 -7.26 12.49
CA ARG A 64 9.22 -7.32 13.93
C ARG A 64 10.70 -7.47 14.25
N THR A 65 11.45 -8.21 13.44
CA THR A 65 12.91 -8.36 13.59
C THR A 65 13.68 -7.07 13.30
N HIS A 66 13.04 -6.08 12.67
CA HIS A 66 13.57 -4.75 12.41
C HIS A 66 13.01 -3.67 13.37
N ASP A 67 12.60 -4.08 14.57
CA ASP A 67 12.11 -3.19 15.64
C ASP A 67 10.90 -2.32 15.24
N ALA A 68 10.05 -2.84 14.34
CA ALA A 68 8.84 -2.18 13.88
C ALA A 68 7.56 -2.98 14.19
N GLU A 69 6.42 -2.32 14.05
CA GLU A 69 5.08 -2.90 14.25
C GLU A 69 4.37 -3.03 12.89
N PRO A 70 3.70 -4.17 12.59
CA PRO A 70 2.75 -4.25 11.48
C PRO A 70 1.67 -3.17 11.62
N ALA A 71 1.52 -2.30 10.63
CA ALA A 71 0.62 -1.15 10.74
C ALA A 71 -0.86 -1.54 10.64
N PHE A 72 -1.16 -2.58 9.87
CA PHE A 72 -2.53 -3.00 9.58
C PHE A 72 -3.08 -3.97 10.63
N LYS A 73 -2.22 -4.80 11.23
CA LYS A 73 -2.64 -5.81 12.19
C LYS A 73 -3.22 -5.17 13.45
N GLY A 74 -4.50 -5.42 13.70
CA GLY A 74 -5.26 -4.81 14.79
C GLY A 74 -5.81 -3.42 14.48
N TYR A 75 -5.68 -2.92 13.24
CA TYR A 75 -6.27 -1.64 12.84
C TYR A 75 -7.79 -1.74 12.85
N GLN A 76 -8.45 -0.82 13.55
CA GLN A 76 -9.89 -0.87 13.81
C GLN A 76 -10.64 0.26 13.09
N VAL A 77 -11.71 -0.10 12.37
CA VAL A 77 -12.65 0.84 11.75
C VAL A 77 -14.07 0.46 12.15
N GLY A 78 -14.68 1.27 13.02
CA GLY A 78 -15.95 0.92 13.65
C GLY A 78 -15.79 -0.35 14.49
N ASP A 79 -16.60 -1.37 14.20
CA ASP A 79 -16.56 -2.66 14.90
C ASP A 79 -15.64 -3.69 14.21
N ASN A 80 -15.03 -3.34 13.07
CA ASN A 80 -14.17 -4.24 12.31
C ASN A 80 -12.71 -4.04 12.71
N VAL A 81 -12.00 -5.15 12.95
CA VAL A 81 -10.56 -5.17 13.25
C VAL A 81 -9.86 -5.96 12.15
N PHE A 82 -8.88 -5.35 11.49
CA PHE A 82 -8.09 -6.03 10.47
C PHE A 82 -7.13 -7.05 11.13
N PRO A 83 -7.15 -8.34 10.75
CA PRO A 83 -6.48 -9.39 11.52
C PRO A 83 -5.00 -9.65 11.17
N ASN A 84 -4.52 -9.18 10.02
CA ASN A 84 -3.25 -9.60 9.43
C ASN A 84 -2.24 -8.46 9.23
N THR A 85 -1.01 -8.81 8.90
CA THR A 85 0.09 -7.86 8.66
C THR A 85 0.01 -7.26 7.26
N LEU A 86 -0.29 -8.08 6.25
CA LEU A 86 -0.46 -7.70 4.86
C LEU A 86 -1.95 -7.67 4.48
N CYS A 87 -2.27 -6.89 3.45
CA CYS A 87 -3.43 -7.21 2.61
C CYS A 87 -2.95 -7.99 1.39
N THR A 88 -3.62 -9.09 1.05
CA THR A 88 -3.30 -9.91 -0.12
C THR A 88 -4.53 -10.04 -1.01
N SER A 89 -4.47 -9.47 -2.21
CA SER A 89 -5.59 -9.42 -3.14
C SER A 89 -5.21 -10.13 -4.44
N VAL A 90 -5.82 -11.30 -4.67
CA VAL A 90 -5.57 -12.15 -5.83
C VAL A 90 -6.60 -11.86 -6.92
N ASN A 91 -6.15 -11.68 -8.15
CA ASN A 91 -6.95 -11.54 -9.37
C ASN A 91 -8.04 -10.44 -9.29
N ASP A 92 -9.31 -10.81 -9.15
CA ASP A 92 -10.46 -9.89 -9.14
C ASP A 92 -10.66 -9.15 -7.81
N ALA A 93 -9.90 -9.53 -6.76
CA ALA A 93 -9.88 -8.81 -5.51
C ALA A 93 -9.21 -7.44 -5.67
N VAL A 94 -9.96 -6.36 -5.39
CA VAL A 94 -9.50 -4.98 -5.64
C VAL A 94 -8.49 -4.50 -4.58
N VAL A 95 -8.86 -4.49 -3.30
CA VAL A 95 -8.01 -4.07 -2.17
C VAL A 95 -8.45 -4.76 -0.88
N HIS A 96 -7.58 -4.75 0.14
CA HIS A 96 -7.86 -5.22 1.51
C HIS A 96 -8.26 -6.70 1.62
N GLY A 97 -7.81 -7.55 0.68
CA GLY A 97 -7.96 -8.99 0.82
C GLY A 97 -7.25 -9.50 2.08
N ILE A 98 -7.88 -10.45 2.77
CA ILE A 98 -7.37 -11.04 4.01
C ILE A 98 -6.54 -12.28 3.64
N PRO A 99 -5.27 -12.37 4.07
CA PRO A 99 -4.48 -13.59 3.92
C PRO A 99 -5.20 -14.83 4.44
N ASN A 100 -5.16 -15.92 3.66
CA ASN A 100 -5.80 -17.19 3.93
C ASN A 100 -4.97 -18.36 3.38
N ASP A 101 -5.53 -19.57 3.38
CA ASP A 101 -4.91 -20.82 2.91
C ASP A 101 -4.86 -20.98 1.38
N TYR A 102 -5.24 -19.95 0.61
CA TYR A 102 -5.13 -19.97 -0.84
C TYR A 102 -3.67 -20.11 -1.27
N ALA A 103 -3.35 -21.23 -1.91
CA ALA A 103 -2.06 -21.49 -2.53
C ALA A 103 -2.03 -20.89 -3.94
N LEU A 104 -1.06 -20.00 -4.17
CA LEU A 104 -0.88 -19.29 -5.43
C LEU A 104 -0.77 -20.24 -6.62
N GLN A 105 -1.44 -19.89 -7.72
CA GLN A 105 -1.45 -20.65 -8.96
C GLN A 105 -0.60 -19.98 -10.04
N ASP A 106 -0.16 -20.76 -11.02
CA ASP A 106 0.47 -20.22 -12.23
C ASP A 106 -0.53 -19.31 -12.96
N GLY A 107 -0.08 -18.09 -13.28
CA GLY A 107 -0.88 -17.06 -13.94
C GLY A 107 -1.59 -16.08 -13.01
N ASP A 108 -1.58 -16.29 -11.69
CA ASP A 108 -2.20 -15.35 -10.76
C ASP A 108 -1.54 -13.96 -10.80
N LEU A 109 -2.35 -12.93 -10.56
CA LEU A 109 -1.89 -11.61 -10.13
C LEU A 109 -2.13 -11.47 -8.63
N LEU A 110 -1.05 -11.26 -7.87
CA LEU A 110 -1.12 -11.02 -6.43
C LEU A 110 -0.73 -9.57 -6.12
N SER A 111 -1.70 -8.77 -5.69
CA SER A 111 -1.42 -7.46 -5.10
C SER A 111 -1.19 -7.61 -3.60
N ILE A 112 -0.02 -7.18 -3.13
CA ILE A 112 0.33 -7.14 -1.70
C ILE A 112 0.39 -5.68 -1.27
N ASP A 113 -0.36 -5.36 -0.22
CA ASP A 113 -0.26 -4.09 0.50
C ASP A 113 0.45 -4.32 1.85
N CYS A 114 1.45 -3.50 2.14
CA CYS A 114 2.29 -3.63 3.32
C CYS A 114 2.45 -2.29 4.03
N GLY A 115 2.10 -2.26 5.32
CA GLY A 115 2.31 -1.11 6.18
C GLY A 115 3.15 -1.47 7.40
N ALA A 116 4.12 -0.63 7.74
CA ALA A 116 4.94 -0.78 8.94
C ALA A 116 5.06 0.53 9.70
N LYS A 117 5.07 0.44 11.03
CA LYS A 117 5.28 1.56 11.94
C LYS A 117 6.62 1.41 12.64
N LEU A 118 7.56 2.28 12.29
CA LEU A 118 8.90 2.34 12.85
C LEU A 118 9.11 3.71 13.51
N ASN A 119 9.63 3.73 14.74
CA ASN A 119 9.89 4.96 15.48
C ASN A 119 8.68 5.92 15.60
N GLY A 120 7.45 5.38 15.56
CA GLY A 120 6.20 6.15 15.60
C GLY A 120 5.73 6.73 14.26
N TYR A 121 6.40 6.41 13.15
CA TYR A 121 6.04 6.86 11.80
C TYR A 121 5.69 5.68 10.92
N TYR A 122 4.72 5.88 10.03
CA TYR A 122 4.20 4.85 9.14
C TYR A 122 4.86 4.93 7.77
N GLY A 123 5.23 3.77 7.24
CA GLY A 123 5.45 3.53 5.81
C GLY A 123 4.30 2.68 5.28
N ASP A 124 3.96 2.87 4.02
CA ASP A 124 2.84 2.20 3.36
C ASP A 124 3.10 2.12 1.84
N TRP A 125 3.01 0.92 1.27
CA TRP A 125 3.24 0.68 -0.15
C TRP A 125 2.56 -0.63 -0.59
N GLY A 126 1.87 -0.58 -1.73
CA GLY A 126 1.34 -1.76 -2.42
C GLY A 126 2.08 -2.07 -3.72
N TYR A 127 2.25 -3.36 -4.03
CA TYR A 127 2.83 -3.82 -5.30
C TYR A 127 2.14 -5.09 -5.82
N THR A 128 1.99 -5.18 -7.14
CA THR A 128 1.39 -6.36 -7.80
C THR A 128 2.46 -7.25 -8.40
N PHE A 129 2.44 -8.52 -8.02
CA PHE A 129 3.33 -9.57 -8.49
C PHE A 129 2.59 -10.49 -9.45
N GLY A 130 3.24 -10.83 -10.55
CA GLY A 130 2.80 -11.90 -11.45
C GLY A 130 3.36 -13.24 -11.01
N ILE A 131 2.51 -14.26 -10.89
CA ILE A 131 2.91 -15.60 -10.45
C ILE A 131 3.16 -16.48 -11.67
N GLY A 132 4.37 -16.99 -11.82
CA GLY A 132 4.71 -17.89 -12.93
C GLY A 132 4.49 -17.25 -14.31
N THR A 133 3.67 -17.87 -15.15
CA THR A 133 3.40 -17.42 -16.53
C THR A 133 2.13 -16.58 -16.60
N VAL A 134 2.29 -15.25 -16.60
CA VAL A 134 1.18 -14.29 -16.68
C VAL A 134 0.73 -14.07 -18.12
N ALA A 135 -0.58 -13.92 -18.34
CA ALA A 135 -1.13 -13.60 -19.65
C ALA A 135 -0.72 -12.20 -20.14
N ASP A 136 -0.63 -12.00 -21.46
CA ASP A 136 -0.25 -10.70 -22.04
C ASP A 136 -1.20 -9.56 -21.64
N GLU A 137 -2.50 -9.87 -21.48
CA GLU A 137 -3.53 -8.95 -21.00
C GLU A 137 -3.25 -8.47 -19.56
N ASP A 138 -2.96 -9.42 -18.67
CA ASP A 138 -2.65 -9.14 -17.27
C ASP A 138 -1.34 -8.37 -17.13
N ALA A 139 -0.33 -8.74 -17.90
CA ALA A 139 0.93 -8.01 -17.96
C ALA A 139 0.74 -6.58 -18.50
N ALA A 140 -0.17 -6.38 -19.46
CA ALA A 140 -0.53 -5.05 -19.95
C ALA A 140 -1.27 -4.22 -18.89
N LEU A 141 -2.17 -4.84 -18.13
CA LEU A 141 -2.88 -4.20 -17.02
C LEU A 141 -1.91 -3.73 -15.92
N CYS A 142 -0.98 -4.59 -15.48
CA CYS A 142 0.03 -4.24 -14.48
C CYS A 142 0.90 -3.08 -14.97
N ARG A 143 1.31 -3.09 -16.25
CA ARG A 143 2.12 -2.02 -16.83
C ARG A 143 1.37 -0.69 -16.86
N ALA A 144 0.12 -0.69 -17.33
CA ALA A 144 -0.72 0.51 -17.36
C ALA A 144 -0.92 1.08 -15.94
N THR A 145 -1.16 0.22 -14.94
CA THR A 145 -1.30 0.62 -13.54
C THR A 145 -0.03 1.27 -12.99
N TYR A 146 1.14 0.69 -13.30
CA TYR A 146 2.43 1.24 -12.88
C TYR A 146 2.73 2.58 -13.56
N GLU A 147 2.46 2.70 -14.87
CA GLU A 147 2.62 3.96 -15.62
C GLU A 147 1.70 5.06 -15.07
N ALA A 148 0.44 4.74 -14.76
CA ALA A 148 -0.51 5.67 -14.15
C ALA A 148 -0.03 6.15 -12.76
N LEU A 149 0.55 5.25 -11.93
CA LEU A 149 1.19 5.62 -10.67
C LEU A 149 2.31 6.64 -10.89
N GLN A 150 3.19 6.42 -11.87
CA GLN A 150 4.28 7.36 -12.18
C GLN A 150 3.73 8.73 -12.61
N CYS A 151 2.74 8.76 -13.51
CA CYS A 151 2.05 9.99 -13.91
C CYS A 151 1.47 10.76 -12.71
N GLY A 152 0.86 10.05 -11.76
CA GLY A 152 0.36 10.64 -10.51
C GLY A 152 1.47 11.24 -9.64
N ILE A 153 2.56 10.50 -9.44
CA ILE A 153 3.73 10.95 -8.66
C ILE A 153 4.33 12.23 -9.26
N GLU A 154 4.44 12.33 -10.59
CA GLU A 154 4.93 13.53 -11.27
C GLU A 154 4.06 14.77 -11.01
N LYS A 155 2.76 14.60 -10.71
CA LYS A 155 1.85 15.70 -10.37
C LYS A 155 1.86 16.05 -8.89
N ALA A 156 2.43 15.23 -8.01
CA ALA A 156 2.53 15.48 -6.57
C ALA A 156 3.61 16.53 -6.21
N THR A 157 3.53 17.71 -6.84
CA THR A 157 4.47 18.84 -6.67
C THR A 157 3.77 20.06 -6.06
N ALA A 158 4.54 20.91 -5.36
CA ALA A 158 4.01 22.14 -4.78
C ALA A 158 3.32 23.02 -5.85
N GLY A 159 2.13 23.54 -5.52
CA GLY A 159 1.31 24.35 -6.41
C GLY A 159 0.17 23.59 -7.10
N ASN A 160 0.27 22.27 -7.23
CA ASN A 160 -0.81 21.41 -7.73
C ASN A 160 -1.81 21.06 -6.63
N ARG A 161 -2.96 20.51 -7.05
CA ARG A 161 -4.03 19.98 -6.20
C ARG A 161 -4.08 18.46 -6.29
N VAL A 162 -4.68 17.83 -5.29
CA VAL A 162 -4.96 16.37 -5.31
C VAL A 162 -5.74 15.96 -6.56
N GLY A 163 -6.67 16.81 -7.05
CA GLY A 163 -7.40 16.54 -8.28
C GLY A 163 -6.52 16.49 -9.54
N ASP A 164 -5.37 17.17 -9.56
CA ASP A 164 -4.43 17.10 -10.69
C ASP A 164 -3.72 15.74 -10.71
N ILE A 165 -3.49 15.13 -9.54
CA ILE A 165 -2.96 13.76 -9.41
C ILE A 165 -4.00 12.77 -9.95
N SER A 166 -5.26 12.86 -9.49
CA SER A 166 -6.34 11.99 -9.95
C SER A 166 -6.57 12.09 -11.46
N HIS A 167 -6.49 13.31 -12.01
CA HIS A 167 -6.63 13.52 -13.46
C HIS A 167 -5.49 12.90 -14.27
N ALA A 168 -4.27 12.83 -13.73
CA ALA A 168 -3.14 12.22 -14.42
C ALA A 168 -3.14 10.68 -14.34
N VAL A 169 -3.83 10.11 -13.34
CA VAL A 169 -3.99 8.65 -13.19
C VAL A 169 -5.08 8.09 -14.10
N GLN A 170 -6.13 8.87 -14.38
CA GLN A 170 -7.29 8.45 -15.18
C GLN A 170 -7.03 8.51 -16.69
#